data_AF-A0A1F4DI64-F1
#
_entry.id   AF-A0A1F4DI64-F1
#
_cell.length_a   1.000
_cell.length_b   1.000
_cell.length_c   1.000
_cell.angle_alpha   90.00
_cell.angle_beta   90.00
_cell.angle_gamma   90.00
#
_symmetry.space_group_name_H-M   'P 1'
#
loop_
_entity.id
_entity.type
_entity.pdbx_description
1 polymer ?
#
loop_
_entity_poly.entity_id
_entity_poly.type
_entity_poly.pdbx_seq_one_letter_code
_entity_poly.pdbx_strand_id
1 'polypeptide(L)'
;MKYGRLTRIPHAVLSDIRELLKLKVGDPEQEDSFSGAIEGLGFIVGSILAASGAVLFFGIAENGVMSAVTHAVKEFHEFWGPVMWGYLGIHAGATMVHLGLGHRSILSIFRW
;
A
#
# COMPACT_ATOMS: atom_id res chain seq x y z
N MET A 1 -12.68 -10.84 29.57
CA MET A 1 -13.37 -9.60 29.13
C MET A 1 -12.33 -8.65 28.52
N LYS A 2 -12.34 -8.45 27.19
CA LYS A 2 -11.43 -7.55 26.46
C LYS A 2 -12.19 -6.27 26.07
N TYR A 3 -12.24 -5.29 26.95
CA TYR A 3 -12.66 -3.92 26.61
C TYR A 3 -11.46 -3.01 26.87
N GLY A 4 -10.78 -2.58 25.80
CA GLY A 4 -9.61 -1.68 25.93
C GLY A 4 -8.80 -1.45 24.64
N ARG A 5 -9.34 -1.73 23.45
CA ARG A 5 -8.58 -1.72 22.18
C ARG A 5 -8.70 -0.40 21.38
N LEU A 6 -9.59 0.51 21.75
CA LEU A 6 -9.96 1.64 20.87
C LEU A 6 -9.13 2.93 21.07
N THR A 7 -8.33 3.06 22.13
CA THR A 7 -7.58 4.30 22.44
C THR A 7 -6.07 4.24 22.19
N ARG A 8 -5.52 3.15 21.60
CA ARG A 8 -4.06 2.94 21.45
C ARG A 8 -3.50 3.00 20.02
N ILE A 9 -4.34 3.26 19.02
CA ILE A 9 -3.97 3.16 17.59
C ILE A 9 -2.83 4.12 17.20
N PRO A 10 -2.83 5.43 17.54
CA PRO A 10 -1.78 6.34 17.06
C PRO A 10 -0.41 6.07 17.72
N HIS A 11 -0.39 5.58 18.96
CA HIS A 11 0.85 5.28 19.66
C HIS A 11 1.57 4.05 19.10
N ALA A 12 0.84 3.04 18.61
CA ALA A 12 1.40 1.84 18.02
C ALA A 12 2.05 2.14 16.65
N VAL A 13 1.36 2.87 15.77
CA VAL A 13 1.92 3.21 14.45
C VAL A 13 3.20 4.04 14.57
N LEU A 14 3.26 4.98 15.51
CA LEU A 14 4.45 5.80 15.74
C LEU A 14 5.63 4.99 16.32
N SER A 15 5.38 3.99 17.17
CA SER A 15 6.44 3.10 17.65
C SER A 15 7.00 2.26 16.52
N ASP A 16 6.14 1.73 15.66
CA ASP A 16 6.54 0.84 14.57
C ASP A 16 7.34 1.60 13.50
N ILE A 17 6.94 2.84 13.16
CA ILE A 17 7.73 3.76 12.32
C ILE A 17 9.12 4.01 12.91
N ARG A 18 9.21 4.21 14.24
CA ARG A 18 10.48 4.44 14.91
C ARG A 18 11.38 3.21 14.89
N GLU A 19 10.83 2.01 14.92
CA GLU A 19 11.60 0.76 14.82
C GLU A 19 12.10 0.50 13.39
N LEU A 20 11.30 0.85 12.38
CA LEU A 20 11.72 0.82 10.97
C LEU A 20 12.85 1.80 10.68
N LEU A 21 12.82 2.99 11.27
CA LEU A 21 13.94 3.94 11.19
C LEU A 21 15.23 3.40 11.83
N LYS A 22 15.13 2.41 12.72
CA LYS A 22 16.27 1.69 13.30
C LYS A 22 16.66 0.43 12.51
N LEU A 23 16.04 0.20 11.34
CA LEU A 23 16.23 -0.99 10.50
C LEU A 23 16.04 -2.30 11.26
N LYS A 24 15.20 -2.30 12.30
CA LYS A 24 14.83 -3.51 13.01
C LYS A 24 13.63 -4.14 12.32
N VAL A 25 13.75 -5.43 12.02
CA VAL A 25 12.63 -6.24 11.56
C VAL A 25 11.88 -6.71 12.80
N GLY A 26 10.57 -6.40 12.85
CA GLY A 26 9.68 -6.79 13.93
C GLY A 26 9.49 -8.32 14.03
N ASP A 27 8.94 -8.75 15.17
CA ASP A 27 8.62 -10.16 15.42
C ASP A 27 7.60 -10.68 14.39
N PRO A 28 7.95 -11.68 13.57
CA PRO A 28 7.08 -12.19 12.50
C PRO A 28 5.82 -12.91 12.99
N GLU A 29 5.73 -13.27 14.28
CA GLU A 29 4.56 -13.94 14.85
C GLU A 29 3.51 -12.96 15.42
N GLN A 30 3.82 -11.66 15.47
CA GLN A 30 2.88 -10.64 15.90
C GLN A 30 2.17 -10.01 14.71
N GLU A 31 0.83 -10.00 14.74
CA GLU A 31 0.05 -9.15 13.85
C GLU A 31 0.33 -7.68 14.20
N ASP A 32 1.14 -7.05 13.36
CA ASP A 32 1.55 -5.66 13.54
C ASP A 32 0.55 -4.73 12.84
N SER A 33 0.17 -3.63 13.51
CA SER A 33 -0.79 -2.64 13.01
C SER A 33 -0.24 -1.78 11.86
N PHE A 34 1.07 -1.64 11.77
CA PHE A 34 1.80 -0.97 10.71
C PHE A 34 1.76 -1.76 9.38
N SER A 35 1.93 -3.07 9.38
CA SER A 35 1.84 -3.93 8.20
C SER A 35 0.47 -3.82 7.51
N GLY A 36 -0.61 -3.87 8.31
CA GLY A 36 -1.97 -3.63 7.84
C GLY A 36 -2.19 -2.20 7.34
N ALA A 37 -1.54 -1.20 7.95
CA ALA A 37 -1.61 0.19 7.47
C ALA A 37 -0.88 0.37 6.13
N ILE A 38 0.28 -0.25 5.93
CA ILE A 38 1.00 -0.26 4.66
C ILE A 38 0.16 -0.92 3.57
N GLU A 39 -0.43 -2.08 3.85
CA GLU A 39 -1.35 -2.74 2.90
C GLU A 39 -2.54 -1.84 2.54
N GLY A 40 -3.16 -1.21 3.56
CA GLY A 40 -4.23 -0.25 3.36
C GLY A 40 -3.85 0.95 2.51
N LEU A 41 -2.62 1.47 2.65
CA LEU A 41 -2.10 2.54 1.78
C LEU A 41 -1.98 2.07 0.33
N GLY A 42 -1.49 0.85 0.11
CA GLY A 42 -1.45 0.22 -1.21
C GLY A 42 -2.84 0.15 -1.84
N PHE A 43 -3.83 -0.31 -1.08
CA PHE A 43 -5.22 -0.41 -1.52
C PHE A 43 -5.82 0.96 -1.90
N ILE A 44 -5.54 2.02 -1.13
CA ILE A 44 -6.00 3.38 -1.41
C ILE A 44 -5.38 3.89 -2.72
N VAL A 45 -4.05 3.80 -2.86
CA VAL A 45 -3.37 4.27 -4.08
C VAL A 45 -3.83 3.47 -5.30
N GLY A 46 -4.03 2.16 -5.15
CA GLY A 46 -4.54 1.31 -6.22
C GLY A 46 -5.96 1.68 -6.63
N SER A 47 -6.82 2.00 -5.66
CA SER A 47 -8.18 2.46 -5.93
C SER A 47 -8.20 3.80 -6.67
N ILE A 48 -7.31 4.74 -6.30
CA ILE A 48 -7.15 6.02 -6.99
C ILE A 48 -6.74 5.79 -8.46
N LEU A 49 -5.76 4.91 -8.70
CA LEU A 49 -5.30 4.57 -10.05
C LEU A 49 -6.37 3.85 -10.86
N ALA A 50 -7.10 2.91 -10.25
CA ALA A 50 -8.18 2.20 -10.92
C ALA A 50 -9.32 3.15 -11.32
N ALA A 51 -9.74 4.03 -10.41
CA ALA A 51 -10.81 5.00 -10.68
C ALA A 51 -10.41 6.02 -11.76
N SER A 52 -9.23 6.63 -11.64
CA SER A 52 -8.72 7.56 -12.65
C SER A 52 -8.47 6.87 -13.99
N GLY A 53 -7.93 5.64 -13.99
CA GLY A 53 -7.75 4.83 -15.20
C GLY A 53 -9.07 4.50 -15.89
N ALA A 54 -10.14 4.22 -15.15
CA ALA A 54 -11.47 4.03 -15.71
C ALA A 54 -12.00 5.29 -16.39
N VAL A 55 -11.81 6.48 -15.78
CA VAL A 55 -12.17 7.75 -16.40
C VAL A 55 -11.40 7.98 -17.70
N LEU A 56 -10.11 7.64 -17.75
CA LEU A 56 -9.31 7.74 -18.98
C LEU A 56 -9.79 6.75 -20.04
N PHE A 57 -10.05 5.51 -19.66
CA PHE A 57 -10.50 4.47 -20.57
C PHE A 57 -11.79 4.85 -21.30
N PHE A 58 -12.76 5.43 -20.60
CA PHE A 58 -14.02 5.87 -21.21
C PHE A 58 -14.00 7.32 -21.73
N GLY A 59 -13.05 8.14 -21.28
CA GLY A 59 -13.01 9.57 -21.55
C GLY A 59 -12.05 9.99 -22.67
N ILE A 60 -11.20 9.10 -23.15
CA ILE A 60 -10.33 9.32 -24.32
C ILE A 60 -11.08 8.82 -25.56
N ALA A 61 -11.27 9.69 -26.54
CA ALA A 61 -11.90 9.30 -27.81
C ALA A 61 -11.00 8.34 -28.61
N GLU A 62 -11.58 7.58 -29.55
CA GLU A 62 -10.83 6.60 -30.36
C GLU A 62 -9.65 7.22 -31.13
N ASN A 63 -9.75 8.50 -31.48
CA ASN A 63 -8.69 9.27 -32.15
C ASN A 63 -7.67 9.90 -31.16
N GLY A 64 -7.76 9.58 -29.87
CA GLY A 64 -6.90 10.10 -28.81
C GLY A 64 -7.26 11.50 -28.30
N VAL A 65 -8.32 12.12 -28.82
CA VAL A 65 -8.74 13.46 -28.36
C VAL A 65 -9.29 13.37 -26.92
N MET A 66 -8.89 14.33 -26.09
CA MET A 66 -9.27 14.43 -24.69
C MET A 66 -9.97 15.75 -24.40
N SER A 67 -11.01 15.71 -23.57
CA SER A 67 -11.54 16.93 -22.95
C SER A 67 -10.53 17.50 -21.95
N ALA A 68 -10.67 18.78 -21.58
CA ALA A 68 -9.83 19.39 -20.54
C ALA A 68 -9.88 18.62 -19.20
N VAL A 69 -11.05 18.08 -18.85
CA VAL A 69 -11.23 17.26 -17.64
C VAL A 69 -10.50 15.93 -17.77
N THR A 70 -10.66 15.23 -18.89
CA THR A 70 -9.95 13.96 -19.16
C THR A 70 -8.43 14.17 -19.08
N HIS A 71 -7.93 15.25 -19.66
CA HIS A 71 -6.50 15.58 -19.62
C HIS A 71 -6.02 15.85 -18.18
N ALA A 72 -6.77 16.59 -17.37
CA ALA A 72 -6.41 16.83 -15.97
C ALA A 72 -6.38 15.51 -15.16
N VAL A 73 -7.33 14.60 -15.41
CA VAL A 73 -7.33 13.27 -14.78
C VAL A 73 -6.14 12.43 -15.23
N LYS A 74 -5.68 12.58 -16.47
CA LYS A 74 -4.48 11.90 -16.98
C LYS A 74 -3.24 12.34 -16.20
N GLU A 75 -3.02 13.64 -16.07
CA GLU A 75 -1.89 14.17 -15.30
C GLU A 75 -1.92 13.67 -13.84
N PHE A 76 -3.11 13.63 -13.24
CA PHE A 76 -3.29 13.08 -11.90
C PHE A 76 -2.99 11.57 -11.84
N HIS A 77 -3.45 10.78 -12.82
CA HIS A 77 -3.17 9.35 -12.91
C HIS A 77 -1.67 9.07 -13.06
N GLU A 78 -1.01 9.82 -13.95
CA GLU A 78 0.42 9.70 -14.21
C GLU A 78 1.27 10.08 -13.00
N PHE A 79 0.82 11.03 -12.17
CA PHE A 79 1.47 11.34 -10.91
C PHE A 79 1.44 10.17 -9.92
N TRP A 80 0.31 9.47 -9.80
CA TRP A 80 0.17 8.34 -8.88
C TRP A 80 0.83 7.04 -9.38
N GLY A 81 1.10 6.93 -10.68
CA GLY A 81 1.75 5.75 -11.27
C GLY A 81 3.09 5.41 -10.61
N PRO A 82 4.07 6.33 -10.56
CA PRO A 82 5.34 6.13 -9.87
C PRO A 82 5.17 5.82 -8.38
N VAL A 83 4.18 6.42 -7.69
CA VAL A 83 3.90 6.16 -6.27
C VAL A 83 3.51 4.70 -6.06
N MET A 84 2.64 4.16 -6.91
CA MET A 84 2.26 2.74 -6.85
C MET A 84 3.45 1.82 -7.14
N TRP A 85 4.26 2.13 -8.15
CA TRP A 85 5.47 1.35 -8.42
C TRP A 85 6.45 1.36 -7.25
N GLY A 86 6.63 2.51 -6.60
CA GLY A 86 7.43 2.62 -5.37
C GLY A 86 6.85 1.77 -4.24
N TYR A 87 5.54 1.83 -4.02
CA TYR A 87 4.84 0.97 -3.05
C TYR A 87 5.10 -0.51 -3.32
N LEU A 88 4.84 -0.98 -4.54
CA LEU A 88 5.01 -2.39 -4.90
C LEU A 88 6.46 -2.86 -4.73
N GLY A 89 7.43 -2.02 -5.10
CA GLY A 89 8.85 -2.32 -4.92
C GLY A 89 9.23 -2.48 -3.45
N ILE A 90 8.79 -1.54 -2.59
CA ILE A 90 9.05 -1.60 -1.15
C ILE A 90 8.30 -2.77 -0.50
N HIS A 91 7.03 -2.97 -0.86
CA HIS A 91 6.17 -4.01 -0.29
C HIS A 91 6.70 -5.41 -0.62
N ALA A 92 6.93 -5.70 -1.90
CA ALA A 92 7.52 -6.98 -2.31
C ALA A 92 8.95 -7.15 -1.77
N GLY A 93 9.75 -6.07 -1.76
CA GLY A 93 11.09 -6.07 -1.18
C GLY A 93 11.10 -6.44 0.31
N ALA A 94 10.18 -5.87 1.09
CA ALA A 94 10.00 -6.21 2.50
C ALA A 94 9.63 -7.69 2.67
N THR A 95 8.74 -8.23 1.83
CA THR A 95 8.45 -9.67 1.83
C THR A 95 9.71 -10.50 1.58
N MET A 96 10.54 -10.13 0.61
CA MET A 96 11.80 -10.84 0.32
C MET A 96 12.76 -10.80 1.50
N VAL A 97 12.87 -9.66 2.21
CA VAL A 97 13.69 -9.54 3.43
C VAL A 97 13.19 -10.49 4.52
N HIS A 98 11.89 -10.51 4.79
CA HIS A 98 11.31 -11.42 5.79
C HIS A 98 11.57 -12.90 5.42
N LEU A 99 11.38 -13.28 4.16
CA LEU A 99 11.68 -14.64 3.70
C LEU A 99 13.17 -14.99 3.84
N GLY A 100 14.06 -14.07 3.51
CA GLY A 100 15.51 -14.24 3.65
C GLY A 100 15.96 -14.42 5.11
N LEU A 101 15.24 -13.83 6.06
CA LEU A 101 15.45 -14.01 7.51
C LEU A 101 14.80 -15.29 8.06
N GLY A 102 14.15 -16.09 7.21
CA GLY A 102 13.47 -17.32 7.63
C GLY A 102 12.06 -17.10 8.19
N HIS A 103 11.54 -15.87 8.17
CA HIS A 103 10.18 -15.57 8.59
C HIS A 103 9.19 -16.10 7.54
N ARG A 104 8.50 -17.20 7.86
CA ARG A 104 7.55 -17.85 6.94
C ARG A 104 6.08 -17.53 7.22
N SER A 105 5.79 -16.68 8.21
CA SER A 105 4.42 -16.28 8.56
C SER A 105 3.68 -15.63 7.39
N ILE A 106 4.38 -14.88 6.53
CA ILE A 106 3.82 -14.29 5.30
C ILE A 106 3.23 -15.36 4.36
N LEU A 107 3.80 -16.57 4.30
CA LEU A 107 3.29 -17.63 3.41
C LEU A 107 1.90 -18.14 3.84
N SER A 108 1.40 -17.72 5.00
CA SER A 108 0.04 -18.03 5.43
C SER A 108 -1.02 -17.48 4.50
N ILE A 109 -0.74 -16.41 3.74
CA ILE A 109 -1.68 -15.85 2.75
C ILE A 109 -2.05 -16.84 1.63
N PHE A 110 -1.21 -17.85 1.38
CA PHE A 110 -1.45 -18.89 0.38
C PHE A 110 -2.13 -20.13 0.96
N ARG A 111 -2.36 -20.14 2.28
CA ARG A 111 -3.04 -21.23 2.98
C ARG A 111 -4.53 -20.89 3.03
N TRP A 112 -5.33 -21.72 2.37
CA TRP A 112 -6.80 -21.65 2.35
C TRP A 112 -7.40 -22.58 3.41
#